data_AF-B7Z4C7-F1
#
_entry.id   AF-B7Z4C7-F1
#
_cell.length_a   1.000
_cell.length_b   1.000
_cell.length_c   1.000
_cell.angle_alpha   90.00
_cell.angle_beta   90.00
_cell.angle_gamma   90.00
#
_symmetry.space_group_name_H-M   'P 1'
#
loop_
_entity.id
_entity.type
_entity.pdbx_description
1 polymer ?
#
loop_
_entity_poly.entity_id
_entity_poly.type
_entity_poly.pdbx_seq_one_letter_code
_entity_poly.pdbx_strand_id
1 'polypeptide(L)'
;MGNHELYMRRRKPDTIEVQQMKAQAREEKHQKQMERAMLENEKKKREMAELTARISQLEMARQKKESEAVEWQQKAQMVQEDLEKTRAELKTAMSTPHVAEPAENEQDEQDENGAEASADLRADAMAKDRSEEERTTEAEKNERVQKHLKALTSELANARDESKKTANDMIHAENMRLGRDKYKTLRQIRQGNTKQRIDEFESM
;
A
#
# COMPACT_ATOMS: atom_id res chain seq x y z
N MET A 1 -53.65 -40.52 26.80
CA MET A 1 -52.61 -41.31 26.12
C MET A 1 -51.42 -41.42 27.05
N GLY A 2 -51.03 -42.64 27.43
CA GLY A 2 -49.93 -42.88 28.37
C GLY A 2 -48.55 -42.70 27.73
N ASN A 3 -47.51 -42.46 28.54
CA ASN A 3 -46.12 -42.30 28.07
C ASN A 3 -45.64 -43.52 27.25
N HIS A 4 -46.13 -44.72 27.60
CA HIS A 4 -45.89 -45.95 26.86
C HIS A 4 -46.47 -45.96 25.43
N GLU A 5 -47.65 -45.37 25.21
CA GLU A 5 -48.27 -45.28 23.88
C GLU A 5 -47.53 -44.30 22.98
N LEU A 6 -47.06 -43.18 23.54
CA LEU A 6 -46.23 -42.20 22.83
C LEU A 6 -44.88 -42.81 22.43
N TYR A 7 -44.29 -43.62 23.31
CA TYR A 7 -43.06 -44.35 23.03
C TYR A 7 -43.24 -45.38 21.91
N MET A 8 -44.31 -46.17 21.96
CA MET A 8 -44.62 -47.16 20.91
C MET A 8 -44.95 -46.48 19.59
N ARG A 9 -45.63 -45.34 19.59
CA ARG A 9 -45.94 -44.58 18.37
C ARG A 9 -44.70 -43.95 17.73
N ARG A 10 -43.70 -43.54 18.52
CA ARG A 10 -42.41 -43.01 18.04
C ARG A 10 -41.46 -44.08 17.51
N ARG A 11 -41.61 -45.33 17.94
CA ARG A 11 -40.79 -46.48 17.51
C ARG A 11 -41.39 -47.26 16.34
N LYS A 12 -42.60 -46.91 15.88
CA LYS A 12 -43.14 -47.49 14.65
C LYS A 12 -42.29 -47.02 13.47
N PRO A 13 -41.93 -47.92 12.54
CA PRO A 13 -41.24 -47.52 11.33
C PRO A 13 -42.07 -46.47 10.59
N ASP A 14 -41.41 -45.44 10.07
CA ASP A 14 -42.05 -44.37 9.32
C ASP A 14 -42.83 -44.95 8.13
N THR A 15 -43.96 -44.33 7.80
CA THR A 15 -44.72 -44.68 6.59
C THR A 15 -43.87 -44.42 5.35
N ILE A 16 -44.13 -45.17 4.28
CA ILE A 16 -43.37 -45.07 3.02
C ILE A 16 -43.34 -43.62 2.50
N GLU A 17 -44.45 -42.89 2.62
CA GLU A 17 -44.55 -41.47 2.26
C GLU A 17 -43.58 -40.60 3.06
N VAL A 18 -43.48 -40.80 4.38
CA VAL A 18 -42.55 -40.05 5.25
C VAL A 18 -41.09 -40.39 4.92
N GLN A 19 -40.80 -41.64 4.57
CA GLN A 19 -39.46 -42.03 4.12
C GLN A 19 -39.08 -41.39 2.78
N GLN A 20 -40.01 -41.34 1.82
CA GLN A 20 -39.82 -40.67 0.53
C GLN A 20 -39.61 -39.16 0.70
N MET A 21 -40.43 -38.50 1.52
CA MET A 21 -40.23 -37.08 1.84
C MET A 21 -38.86 -36.81 2.48
N LYS A 22 -38.42 -37.68 3.41
CA LYS A 22 -37.08 -37.57 4.02
C LYS A 22 -35.95 -37.79 3.01
N ALA A 23 -36.13 -38.69 2.04
CA ALA A 23 -35.16 -38.93 0.98
C ALA A 23 -35.06 -37.71 0.04
N GLN A 24 -36.19 -37.19 -0.42
CA GLN A 24 -36.25 -35.98 -1.25
C GLN A 24 -35.63 -34.76 -0.54
N ALA A 25 -35.97 -34.53 0.73
CA ALA A 25 -35.39 -33.42 1.50
C ALA A 25 -33.86 -33.54 1.68
N ARG A 26 -33.32 -34.76 1.77
CA ARG A 26 -31.86 -34.98 1.81
C ARG A 26 -31.23 -34.69 0.46
N GLU A 27 -31.85 -35.15 -0.62
CA GLU A 27 -31.37 -34.94 -1.98
C GLU A 27 -31.37 -33.45 -2.35
N GLU A 28 -32.46 -32.73 -2.09
CA GLU A 28 -32.55 -31.28 -2.29
C GLU A 28 -31.50 -30.52 -1.46
N LYS A 29 -31.31 -30.92 -0.19
CA LYS A 29 -30.29 -30.32 0.67
C LYS A 29 -28.89 -30.55 0.10
N HIS A 30 -28.62 -31.75 -0.41
CA HIS A 30 -27.32 -32.08 -1.00
C HIS A 30 -27.10 -31.33 -2.31
N GLN A 31 -28.09 -31.25 -3.20
CA GLN A 31 -28.04 -30.46 -4.43
C GLN A 31 -27.77 -28.98 -4.12
N LYS A 32 -28.49 -28.40 -3.17
CA LYS A 32 -28.28 -27.01 -2.74
C LYS A 32 -26.89 -26.77 -2.14
N GLN A 33 -26.32 -27.75 -1.44
CA GLN A 33 -24.93 -27.68 -0.96
C GLN A 33 -23.93 -27.71 -2.11
N MET A 34 -24.12 -28.59 -3.10
CA MET A 34 -23.26 -28.66 -4.29
C MET A 34 -23.33 -27.38 -5.12
N GLU A 35 -24.53 -26.83 -5.33
CA GLU A 35 -24.73 -25.56 -6.03
C GLU A 35 -24.02 -24.41 -5.33
N ARG A 36 -24.14 -24.32 -4.00
CA ARG A 36 -23.41 -23.31 -3.20
C ARG A 36 -21.90 -23.47 -3.32
N ALA A 37 -21.39 -24.70 -3.26
CA ALA A 37 -19.96 -24.96 -3.40
C ALA A 37 -19.44 -24.60 -4.80
N MET A 38 -20.21 -24.90 -5.86
CA MET A 38 -19.91 -24.49 -7.24
C MET A 38 -19.84 -22.97 -7.35
N LEU A 39 -20.86 -22.27 -6.85
CA LEU A 39 -20.93 -20.81 -6.90
C LEU A 39 -19.81 -20.14 -6.10
N GLU A 40 -19.43 -20.69 -4.95
CA GLU A 40 -18.29 -20.21 -4.17
C GLU A 40 -16.97 -20.43 -4.92
N ASN A 41 -16.78 -21.58 -5.56
CA ASN A 41 -15.59 -21.87 -6.36
C ASN A 41 -15.50 -20.94 -7.58
N GLU A 42 -16.62 -20.67 -8.27
CA GLU A 42 -16.65 -19.72 -9.37
C GLU A 42 -16.29 -18.30 -8.93
N LYS A 43 -16.82 -17.86 -7.78
CA LYS A 43 -16.46 -16.56 -7.18
C LYS A 43 -14.97 -16.45 -6.89
N LYS A 44 -14.39 -17.47 -6.24
CA LYS A 44 -12.94 -17.52 -5.96
C LYS A 44 -12.12 -17.48 -7.24
N LYS A 45 -12.52 -18.22 -8.29
CA LYS A 45 -11.84 -18.18 -9.59
C LYS A 45 -11.90 -16.80 -10.24
N ARG A 46 -13.05 -16.13 -10.18
CA ARG A 46 -13.22 -14.77 -10.71
C ARG A 46 -12.34 -13.76 -9.97
N GLU A 47 -12.32 -13.83 -8.65
CA GLU A 47 -11.47 -12.97 -7.80
C GLU A 47 -9.98 -13.20 -8.08
N MET A 48 -9.54 -14.45 -8.19
CA MET A 48 -8.15 -14.78 -8.55
C MET A 48 -7.77 -14.26 -9.94
N ALA A 49 -8.67 -14.35 -10.92
CA ALA A 49 -8.44 -13.82 -12.25
C ALA A 49 -8.33 -12.28 -12.25
N GLU A 50 -9.18 -11.60 -11.47
CA GLU A 50 -9.13 -10.14 -11.31
C GLU A 50 -7.82 -9.68 -10.65
N LEU A 51 -7.39 -10.35 -9.59
CA LEU A 51 -6.11 -10.07 -8.93
C LEU A 51 -4.93 -10.29 -9.87
N THR A 52 -4.94 -11.37 -10.65
CA THR A 52 -3.88 -11.67 -11.62
C THR A 52 -3.83 -10.60 -12.72
N ALA A 53 -4.98 -10.18 -13.25
CA ALA A 53 -5.05 -9.10 -14.23
C ALA A 53 -4.53 -7.77 -13.64
N ARG A 54 -4.85 -7.50 -12.37
CA ARG A 54 -4.38 -6.29 -11.68
C ARG A 54 -2.86 -6.29 -11.49
N ILE A 55 -2.27 -7.42 -11.11
CA ILE A 55 -0.82 -7.58 -10.97
C ILE A 55 -0.14 -7.33 -12.32
N SER A 56 -0.63 -7.97 -13.38
CA SER A 56 -0.08 -7.80 -14.73
C SER A 56 -0.13 -6.35 -15.22
N GLN A 57 -1.23 -5.62 -14.95
CA GLN A 57 -1.33 -4.19 -15.26
C GLN A 57 -0.29 -3.35 -14.51
N LEU A 58 -0.07 -3.63 -13.23
CA LEU A 58 0.90 -2.92 -12.41
C LEU A 58 2.34 -3.21 -12.86
N GLU A 59 2.64 -4.45 -13.24
CA GLU A 59 3.94 -4.84 -13.79
C GLU A 59 4.22 -4.13 -15.12
N MET A 60 3.26 -4.11 -16.05
CA MET A 60 3.40 -3.37 -17.31
C MET A 60 3.58 -1.87 -17.08
N ALA A 61 2.82 -1.28 -16.14
CA ALA A 61 2.97 0.14 -15.80
C ALA A 61 4.34 0.45 -15.20
N ARG A 62 4.84 -0.42 -14.32
CA ARG A 62 6.19 -0.32 -13.74
C ARG A 62 7.24 -0.44 -14.84
N GLN A 63 7.14 -1.44 -15.70
CA GLN A 63 8.10 -1.67 -16.78
C GLN A 63 8.17 -0.47 -17.72
N LYS A 64 7.02 0.10 -18.10
CA LYS A 64 6.97 1.33 -18.92
C LYS A 64 7.68 2.50 -18.24
N LYS A 65 7.45 2.70 -16.94
CA LYS A 65 8.12 3.77 -16.17
C LYS A 65 9.62 3.54 -16.07
N GLU A 66 10.05 2.30 -15.92
CA GLU A 66 11.45 1.90 -15.89
C GLU A 66 12.12 2.15 -17.26
N SER A 67 11.45 1.80 -18.37
CA SER A 67 11.93 2.10 -19.72
C SER A 67 12.06 3.60 -19.96
N GLU A 68 11.04 4.39 -19.60
CA GLU A 68 11.09 5.86 -19.68
C GLU A 68 12.27 6.42 -18.87
N ALA A 69 12.51 5.91 -17.66
CA ALA A 69 13.61 6.35 -16.81
C ALA A 69 14.98 6.03 -17.43
N VAL A 70 15.14 4.84 -18.02
CA VAL A 70 16.38 4.45 -18.73
C VAL A 70 16.61 5.34 -19.96
N GLU A 71 15.57 5.64 -20.74
CA GLU A 71 15.69 6.56 -21.88
C GLU A 71 16.12 7.97 -21.44
N TRP A 72 15.54 8.47 -20.34
CA TRP A 72 15.93 9.77 -19.78
C TRP A 72 17.35 9.77 -19.25
N GLN A 73 17.78 8.68 -18.62
CA GLN A 73 19.14 8.51 -18.14
C GLN A 73 20.14 8.50 -19.32
N GLN A 74 19.85 7.78 -20.40
CA GLN A 74 20.69 7.77 -21.59
C GLN A 74 20.77 9.16 -22.24
N LYS A 75 19.65 9.87 -22.36
CA LYS A 75 19.64 11.25 -22.86
C LYS A 75 20.48 12.18 -21.98
N ALA A 76 20.38 12.05 -20.65
CA ALA A 76 21.19 12.84 -19.72
C ALA A 76 22.69 12.56 -19.88
N GLN A 77 23.08 11.30 -20.05
CA GLN A 77 24.47 10.91 -20.32
C GLN A 77 24.99 11.50 -21.64
N MET A 78 24.21 11.43 -22.72
CA MET A 78 24.61 12.03 -24.00
C MET A 78 24.83 13.54 -23.89
N VAL A 79 23.91 14.25 -23.23
CA VAL A 79 24.04 15.71 -23.00
C VAL A 79 25.27 16.02 -22.17
N GLN A 80 25.59 15.20 -21.16
CA GLN A 80 26.79 15.36 -20.35
C GLN A 80 28.07 15.17 -21.17
N GLU A 81 28.14 14.11 -21.99
CA GLU A 81 29.28 13.85 -22.87
C GLU A 81 29.49 14.99 -23.89
N ASP A 82 28.42 15.52 -24.48
CA ASP A 82 28.49 16.65 -25.42
C ASP A 82 28.97 17.94 -24.72
N LEU A 83 28.54 18.17 -23.47
CA LEU A 83 29.01 19.28 -22.66
C LEU A 83 30.50 19.14 -22.33
N GLU A 84 30.97 17.92 -22.02
CA GLU A 84 32.38 17.66 -21.78
C GLU A 84 33.24 17.87 -23.03
N LYS A 85 32.76 17.42 -24.20
CA LYS A 85 33.43 17.68 -25.49
C LYS A 85 33.54 19.17 -25.80
N THR A 86 32.44 19.91 -25.70
CA THR A 86 32.45 21.36 -25.95
C THR A 86 33.35 22.10 -24.95
N ARG A 87 33.38 21.68 -23.68
CA ARG A 87 34.32 22.22 -22.68
C ARG A 87 35.78 21.91 -23.03
N ALA A 88 36.07 20.71 -23.51
CA ALA A 88 37.42 20.32 -23.93
C ALA A 88 37.88 21.07 -25.19
N GLU A 89 36.98 21.26 -26.17
CA GLU A 89 37.22 22.08 -27.37
C GLU A 89 37.49 23.54 -27.01
N LEU A 90 36.68 24.14 -26.12
CA LEU A 90 36.89 25.50 -25.62
C LEU A 90 38.25 25.63 -24.92
N LYS A 91 38.60 24.68 -24.06
CA LYS A 91 39.89 24.66 -23.36
C LYS A 91 41.06 24.56 -24.35
N THR A 92 40.91 23.77 -25.41
CA THR A 92 41.94 23.61 -26.45
C THR A 92 42.07 24.88 -27.30
N ALA A 93 40.95 25.51 -27.67
CA ALA A 93 40.92 26.79 -28.39
C ALA A 93 41.50 27.95 -27.55
N MET A 94 41.34 27.94 -26.23
CA MET A 94 41.99 28.91 -25.34
C MET A 94 43.49 28.64 -25.12
N SER A 95 43.98 27.44 -25.46
CA SER A 95 45.38 27.04 -25.29
C SER A 95 46.23 27.21 -26.55
N THR A 96 45.69 27.74 -27.65
CA THR A 96 46.49 28.12 -28.83
C THR A 96 47.22 29.44 -28.55
N PRO A 97 48.56 29.48 -28.58
CA PRO A 97 49.33 30.69 -28.29
C PRO A 97 49.25 31.67 -29.47
N HIS A 98 48.65 32.83 -29.25
CA HIS A 98 48.83 34.01 -30.10
C HIS A 98 50.19 34.64 -29.78
N VAL A 99 50.96 34.98 -30.82
CA VAL A 99 52.33 35.50 -30.74
C VAL A 99 52.33 36.98 -30.31
N ALA A 100 52.98 37.23 -29.17
CA ALA A 100 53.76 38.41 -28.71
C ALA A 100 53.23 39.86 -28.83
N GLU A 101 53.06 40.52 -27.67
CA GLU A 101 53.66 41.83 -27.35
C GLU A 101 54.02 41.93 -25.85
N PRO A 102 55.05 42.70 -25.43
CA PRO A 102 55.51 42.76 -24.04
C PRO A 102 55.09 44.06 -23.35
N ALA A 103 54.39 43.98 -22.21
CA ALA A 103 54.36 45.08 -21.22
C ALA A 103 53.78 44.60 -19.89
N GLU A 104 54.63 44.60 -18.86
CA GLU A 104 54.41 45.21 -17.54
C GLU A 104 52.97 45.13 -16.95
N ASN A 105 52.76 44.27 -15.94
CA ASN A 105 52.34 44.72 -14.61
C ASN A 105 52.16 43.58 -13.60
N GLU A 106 52.42 43.98 -12.36
CA GLU A 106 52.37 43.27 -11.09
C GLU A 106 50.93 42.85 -10.68
N GLN A 107 50.84 41.93 -9.71
CA GLN A 107 49.66 41.54 -8.91
C GLN A 107 48.65 40.64 -9.65
N ASP A 108 48.13 39.54 -9.12
CA ASP A 108 47.98 39.08 -7.74
C ASP A 108 47.79 37.55 -7.82
N GLU A 109 48.61 36.75 -7.12
CA GLU A 109 48.33 35.32 -6.96
C GLU A 109 47.19 35.16 -5.94
N GLN A 110 45.94 35.33 -6.40
CA GLN A 110 44.77 34.87 -5.68
C GLN A 110 44.65 33.36 -5.84
N ASP A 111 45.24 32.69 -4.86
CA ASP A 111 44.80 31.46 -4.21
C ASP A 111 43.31 31.12 -4.45
N GLU A 112 43.02 30.37 -5.53
CA GLU A 112 41.78 29.59 -5.69
C GLU A 112 42.04 28.11 -5.43
N ASN A 113 42.89 27.80 -4.46
CA ASN A 113 43.07 26.44 -3.95
C ASN A 113 42.15 26.21 -2.74
N GLY A 114 40.83 26.20 -2.96
CA GLY A 114 39.90 26.28 -1.83
C GLY A 114 38.47 25.84 -2.05
N ALA A 115 38.17 24.93 -2.98
CA ALA A 115 36.86 24.28 -3.02
C ALA A 115 36.93 22.87 -3.61
N GLU A 116 37.85 22.04 -3.11
CA GLU A 116 37.58 20.61 -3.07
C GLU A 116 36.38 20.42 -2.14
N ALA A 117 35.17 20.42 -2.71
CA ALA A 117 33.98 19.95 -2.02
C ALA A 117 34.15 18.44 -1.78
N SER A 118 34.94 18.09 -0.75
CA SER A 118 35.00 16.77 -0.17
C SER A 118 33.59 16.47 0.34
N ALA A 119 32.80 15.79 -0.49
CA ALA A 119 31.51 15.26 -0.10
C ALA A 119 31.79 14.13 0.90
N ASP A 120 31.81 14.49 2.19
CA ASP A 120 31.85 13.56 3.32
C ASP A 120 30.80 12.45 3.07
N LEU A 121 31.25 11.26 2.68
CA LEU A 121 30.42 10.06 2.52
C LEU A 121 30.02 9.55 3.90
N ARG A 122 29.16 10.29 4.59
CA ARG A 122 28.52 9.81 5.83
C ARG A 122 27.46 8.79 5.43
N ALA A 123 27.65 7.55 5.88
CA ALA A 123 26.62 6.54 5.83
C ALA A 123 25.49 6.98 6.77
N ASP A 124 24.48 7.65 6.20
CA ASP A 124 23.32 8.09 6.95
C ASP A 124 22.51 6.85 7.33
N ALA A 125 22.54 6.49 8.61
CA ALA A 125 21.84 5.33 9.13
C ALA A 125 20.33 5.61 9.15
N MET A 126 19.69 5.48 7.98
CA MET A 126 18.27 5.80 7.79
C MET A 126 17.32 4.81 8.48
N ALA A 127 17.83 3.64 8.89
CA ALA A 127 17.03 2.62 9.57
C ALA A 127 17.06 2.85 11.08
N LYS A 128 15.98 3.44 11.60
CA LYS A 128 15.73 3.57 13.03
C LYS A 128 14.81 2.45 13.52
N ASP A 129 15.18 1.81 14.62
CA ASP A 129 14.31 0.83 15.28
C ASP A 129 12.96 1.45 15.64
N ARG A 130 11.88 0.71 15.41
CA ARG A 130 10.47 1.14 15.59
C ARG A 130 10.07 2.42 14.85
N SER A 131 10.73 2.73 13.72
CA SER A 131 10.41 3.91 12.87
C SER A 131 8.94 3.99 12.45
N GLU A 132 8.20 2.87 12.45
CA GLU A 132 6.79 2.86 12.11
C GLU A 132 5.88 3.65 13.06
N GLU A 133 6.31 3.90 14.29
CA GLU A 133 5.56 4.69 15.26
C GLU A 133 5.60 6.18 14.92
N GLU A 134 6.65 6.64 14.24
CA GLU A 134 6.85 8.02 13.78
C GLU A 134 6.22 8.30 12.41
N ARG A 135 5.69 7.27 11.73
CA ARG A 135 5.04 7.44 10.43
C ARG A 135 3.70 8.16 10.54
N THR A 136 3.39 8.95 9.51
CA THR A 136 2.09 9.61 9.32
C THR A 136 1.33 8.96 8.17
N THR A 137 0.01 9.18 8.13
CA THR A 137 -0.84 8.64 7.04
C THR A 137 -0.61 9.39 5.74
N GLU A 138 -0.85 8.74 4.60
CA GLU A 138 -0.78 9.42 3.28
C GLU A 138 -1.72 10.62 3.22
N ALA A 139 -2.92 10.48 3.78
CA ALA A 139 -3.90 11.57 3.86
C ALA A 139 -3.43 12.76 4.72
N GLU A 140 -2.47 12.57 5.62
CA GLU A 140 -1.91 13.63 6.46
C GLU A 140 -0.75 14.35 5.79
N LYS A 141 0.15 13.61 5.12
CA LYS A 141 1.30 14.22 4.41
C LYS A 141 0.97 14.75 3.01
N ASN A 142 -0.08 14.25 2.38
CA ASN A 142 -0.44 14.59 1.00
C ASN A 142 -1.75 15.38 0.95
N GLU A 143 -1.62 16.69 0.80
CA GLU A 143 -2.76 17.61 0.77
C GLU A 143 -3.76 17.29 -0.36
N ARG A 144 -3.26 16.81 -1.51
CA ARG A 144 -4.13 16.43 -2.64
C ARG A 144 -5.00 15.23 -2.27
N VAL A 145 -4.42 14.21 -1.64
CA VAL A 145 -5.17 13.03 -1.16
C VAL A 145 -6.17 13.46 -0.09
N GLN A 146 -5.78 14.34 0.83
CA GLN A 146 -6.67 14.88 1.85
C GLN A 146 -7.88 15.59 1.24
N LYS A 147 -7.67 16.46 0.25
CA LYS A 147 -8.72 17.18 -0.47
C LYS A 147 -9.66 16.22 -1.20
N HIS A 148 -9.11 15.23 -1.90
CA HIS A 148 -9.91 14.23 -2.61
C HIS A 148 -10.77 13.39 -1.68
N LEU A 149 -10.25 12.96 -0.53
CA LEU A 149 -11.03 12.23 0.47
C LEU A 149 -12.16 13.10 1.04
N LYS A 150 -11.91 14.38 1.32
CA LYS A 150 -12.95 15.32 1.78
C LYS A 150 -14.04 15.53 0.72
N ALA A 151 -13.66 15.67 -0.56
CA ALA A 151 -14.59 15.80 -1.67
C ALA A 151 -15.48 14.55 -1.80
N LEU A 152 -14.88 13.35 -1.87
CA LEU A 152 -15.61 12.09 -1.93
C LEU A 152 -16.53 11.89 -0.71
N THR A 153 -16.08 12.29 0.48
CA THR A 153 -16.92 12.23 1.69
C THR A 153 -18.17 13.11 1.54
N SER A 154 -18.02 14.31 0.98
CA SER A 154 -19.15 15.22 0.73
C SER A 154 -20.10 14.68 -0.36
N GLU A 155 -19.57 14.11 -1.43
CA GLU A 155 -20.37 13.56 -2.53
C GLU A 155 -21.18 12.33 -2.10
N LEU A 156 -20.54 11.41 -1.37
CA LEU A 156 -21.17 10.18 -0.91
C LEU A 156 -22.16 10.40 0.25
N ALA A 157 -22.05 11.49 0.99
CA ALA A 157 -22.94 11.79 2.12
C ALA A 157 -24.43 11.82 1.72
N ASN A 158 -24.74 12.33 0.51
CA ASN A 158 -26.12 12.42 0.02
C ASN A 158 -26.70 11.07 -0.41
N ALA A 159 -25.84 10.12 -0.82
CA ALA A 159 -26.24 8.80 -1.28
C ALA A 159 -26.17 7.74 -0.15
N ARG A 160 -25.69 8.12 1.04
CA ARG A 160 -25.47 7.19 2.15
C ARG A 160 -26.77 6.86 2.87
N ASP A 161 -27.06 5.57 2.97
CA ASP A 161 -28.14 5.03 3.79
C ASP A 161 -27.62 4.73 5.20
N GLU A 162 -28.03 5.55 6.18
CA GLU A 162 -27.59 5.46 7.57
C GLU A 162 -28.05 4.16 8.26
N SER A 163 -29.08 3.49 7.74
CA SER A 163 -29.58 2.22 8.29
C SER A 163 -28.70 1.01 7.93
N LYS A 164 -27.85 1.13 6.90
CA LYS A 164 -27.03 0.04 6.35
C LYS A 164 -25.57 0.09 6.78
N LYS A 165 -25.27 0.70 7.93
CA LYS A 165 -23.90 0.73 8.48
C LYS A 165 -23.51 -0.66 8.98
N THR A 166 -22.33 -1.11 8.57
CA THR A 166 -21.71 -2.32 9.12
C THR A 166 -21.08 -2.03 10.48
N ALA A 167 -20.74 -3.07 11.23
CA ALA A 167 -19.99 -2.93 12.49
C ALA A 167 -18.65 -2.22 12.28
N ASN A 168 -17.96 -2.52 11.18
CA ASN A 168 -16.68 -1.89 10.85
C ASN A 168 -16.84 -0.40 10.52
N ASP A 169 -17.94 0.01 9.90
CA ASP A 169 -18.23 1.43 9.61
C ASP A 169 -18.42 2.23 10.91
N MET A 170 -19.09 1.63 11.90
CA MET A 170 -19.28 2.25 13.22
C MET A 170 -17.94 2.41 13.96
N ILE A 171 -17.11 1.36 13.96
CA ILE A 171 -15.77 1.40 14.57
C ILE A 171 -14.89 2.43 13.87
N HIS A 172 -14.89 2.48 12.54
CA HIS A 172 -14.12 3.45 11.78
C HIS A 172 -14.58 4.88 12.07
N ALA A 173 -15.89 5.14 12.07
CA ALA A 173 -16.43 6.46 12.41
C ALA A 173 -16.01 6.92 13.80
N GLU A 174 -16.05 6.02 14.80
CA GLU A 174 -15.61 6.33 16.16
C GLU A 174 -14.09 6.58 16.23
N ASN A 175 -13.28 5.80 15.51
CA ASN A 175 -11.84 6.03 15.43
C ASN A 175 -11.52 7.39 14.81
N MET A 176 -12.22 7.77 13.72
CA MET A 176 -12.07 9.08 13.10
C MET A 176 -12.51 10.21 14.03
N ARG A 177 -13.61 10.03 14.78
CA ARG A 177 -14.10 10.99 15.79
C ARG A 177 -13.08 11.22 16.90
N LEU A 178 -12.38 10.18 17.32
CA LEU A 178 -11.33 10.23 18.33
C LEU A 178 -9.95 10.65 17.76
N GLY A 179 -9.86 10.94 16.46
CA GLY A 179 -8.60 11.31 15.80
C GLY A 179 -7.56 10.20 15.77
N ARG A 180 -8.00 8.93 15.87
CA ARG A 180 -7.12 7.75 15.81
C ARG A 180 -6.80 7.41 14.38
N ASP A 181 -5.52 7.19 14.12
CA ASP A 181 -5.03 6.59 12.88
C ASP A 181 -4.18 5.35 13.18
N LYS A 182 -3.77 4.65 12.12
CA LYS A 182 -3.02 3.39 12.22
C LYS A 182 -1.74 3.54 13.04
N TYR A 183 -0.98 4.61 12.84
CA TYR A 183 0.34 4.79 13.45
C TYR A 183 0.23 5.40 14.85
N LYS A 184 -0.72 6.33 15.08
CA LYS A 184 -1.04 6.83 16.43
C LYS A 184 -1.53 5.71 17.35
N THR A 185 -2.39 4.82 16.84
CA THR A 185 -2.88 3.67 17.60
C THR A 185 -1.74 2.70 17.90
N LEU A 186 -0.87 2.42 16.92
CA LEU A 186 0.29 1.55 17.11
C LEU A 186 1.25 2.09 18.19
N ARG A 187 1.51 3.40 18.15
CA ARG A 187 2.30 4.09 19.17
C ARG A 187 1.64 3.96 20.54
N GLN A 188 0.32 4.14 20.64
CA GLN A 188 -0.42 4.08 21.90
C GLN A 188 -0.39 2.68 22.53
N ILE A 189 -0.72 1.61 21.79
CA ILE A 189 -0.78 0.24 22.33
C ILE A 189 0.60 -0.34 22.69
N ARG A 190 1.67 0.30 22.22
CA ARG A 190 3.05 -0.08 22.55
C ARG A 190 3.66 0.79 23.65
N GLN A 191 2.89 1.69 24.25
CA GLN A 191 3.29 2.39 25.46
C GLN A 191 3.35 1.43 26.65
N GLY A 192 4.12 1.80 27.67
CA GLY A 192 4.34 0.97 28.85
C GLY A 192 5.39 -0.11 28.63
N ASN A 193 5.74 -0.77 29.73
CA ASN A 193 6.73 -1.85 29.67
C ASN A 193 6.09 -3.14 29.11
N THR A 194 6.92 -4.12 28.76
CA THR A 194 6.45 -5.42 28.24
C THR A 194 5.55 -6.16 29.23
N LYS A 195 5.88 -6.15 30.52
CA LYS A 195 5.06 -6.76 31.58
C LYS A 195 3.67 -6.13 31.69
N GLN A 196 3.55 -4.80 31.67
CA GLN A 196 2.27 -4.10 31.76
C GLN A 196 1.34 -4.48 30.59
N ARG A 197 1.90 -4.55 29.38
CA ARG A 197 1.12 -4.96 28.19
C ARG A 197 0.70 -6.42 28.24
N ILE A 198 1.51 -7.30 28.83
CA ILE A 198 1.14 -8.69 29.09
C ILE A 198 0.06 -8.77 30.16
N ASP A 199 0.22 -8.06 31.29
CA ASP A 199 -0.75 -8.05 32.38
C ASP A 199 -2.11 -7.50 31.91
N GLU A 200 -2.13 -6.47 31.05
CA GLU A 200 -3.36 -5.97 30.41
C GLU A 200 -4.00 -7.02 29.50
N PHE A 201 -3.21 -7.69 28.66
CA PHE A 201 -3.69 -8.75 27.77
C PHE A 201 -4.30 -9.93 28.52
N GLU A 202 -3.68 -10.38 29.62
CA GLU A 202 -4.22 -11.47 30.46
C GLU A 202 -5.48 -11.07 31.25
N SER A 203 -5.77 -9.77 31.35
CA SER A 203 -6.95 -9.24 32.05
C SER A 203 -8.18 -9.03 31.16
N MET A 204 -8.03 -9.13 29.83
CA MET A 204 -9.09 -8.96 28.83
C MET A 204 -9.89 -10.25 28.59
#